data_AF-A0A0B8QBR5-F1
#
_entry.id   AF-A0A0B8QBR5-F1
#
_cell.length_a   1.000
_cell.length_b   1.000
_cell.length_c   1.000
_cell.angle_alpha   90.00
_cell.angle_beta   90.00
_cell.angle_gamma   90.00
#
_symmetry.space_group_name_H-M   'P 1'
#
loop_
_entity.id
_entity.type
_entity.pdbx_description
1 polymer ?
#
loop_
_entity_poly.entity_id
_entity_poly.type
_entity_poly.pdbx_seq_one_letter_code
_entity_poly.pdbx_strand_id
1 'polypeptide(L)' 'MIEIQRRPACDISHLPDSLSPLMRRVYASRGVNSESQLNRGAKGLLSPGQLYGISQRQIF' A
#
# COMPACT_ATOMS: atom_id res chain seq x y z
N MET A 1 1.97 -28.09 -16.55
CA MET A 1 0.54 -27.94 -16.21
C MET A 1 0.42 -26.73 -15.32
N ILE A 2 -0.34 -25.70 -15.71
CA ILE A 2 -0.51 -24.48 -14.89
C ILE A 2 -1.83 -24.65 -14.15
N GLU A 3 -1.79 -24.63 -12.82
CA GLU A 3 -2.96 -24.73 -11.96
C GLU A 3 -3.26 -23.37 -11.32
N ILE A 4 -4.54 -23.02 -11.24
CA ILE A 4 -4.97 -21.81 -10.54
C ILE A 4 -4.93 -22.06 -9.05
N GLN A 5 -4.01 -21.42 -8.35
CA GLN A 5 -3.86 -21.51 -6.90
C GLN A 5 -4.52 -20.30 -6.22
N ARG A 6 -5.24 -20.55 -5.12
CA ARG A 6 -5.77 -19.45 -4.29
C ARG A 6 -4.65 -18.85 -3.45
N ARG A 7 -4.67 -17.53 -3.26
CA ARG A 7 -3.78 -16.87 -2.30
C ARG A 7 -4.18 -17.29 -0.88
N PRO A 8 -3.22 -17.61 0.02
CA PRO A 8 -3.52 -17.87 1.42
C PRO A 8 -4.20 -16.65 2.07
N ALA A 9 -4.99 -16.90 3.11
CA ALA A 9 -5.56 -15.83 3.90
C ALA A 9 -4.43 -15.04 4.57
N CYS A 10 -4.47 -13.71 4.46
CA CYS A 10 -3.53 -12.84 5.14
C CYS A 10 -3.99 -12.59 6.58
N ASP A 11 -3.04 -12.50 7.50
CA ASP A 11 -3.33 -12.06 8.86
C ASP A 11 -3.78 -10.59 8.87
N ILE A 12 -4.87 -10.33 9.57
CA ILE A 12 -5.48 -9.00 9.72
C ILE A 12 -5.38 -8.47 11.15
N SER A 13 -4.81 -9.26 12.08
CA SER A 13 -4.71 -8.95 13.51
C SER A 13 -3.95 -7.64 13.78
N HIS A 14 -2.97 -7.32 12.94
CA HIS A 14 -2.13 -6.12 13.04
C HIS A 14 -2.80 -4.81 12.59
N LEU A 15 -4.03 -4.89 12.05
CA LEU A 15 -4.79 -3.72 11.60
C LEU A 15 -5.90 -3.37 12.58
N PRO A 16 -6.19 -2.07 12.78
CA PRO A 16 -7.14 -1.62 13.80
C PRO A 16 -8.57 -2.09 13.50
N ASP A 17 -9.33 -2.35 14.56
CA ASP A 17 -10.74 -2.77 14.49
C ASP A 17 -11.68 -1.63 14.09
N SER A 18 -11.19 -0.38 14.05
CA SER A 18 -11.92 0.76 13.49
C SER A 18 -12.17 0.65 11.99
N LEU A 19 -11.38 -0.18 11.28
CA LEU A 19 -11.59 -0.50 9.87
C LEU A 19 -12.61 -1.61 9.70
N SER A 20 -13.41 -1.53 8.62
CA SER A 20 -14.30 -2.62 8.26
C SER A 20 -13.50 -3.92 8.00
N PRO A 21 -14.07 -5.10 8.30
CA PRO A 21 -13.38 -6.38 8.08
C PRO A 21 -12.90 -6.59 6.64
N LEU A 22 -13.66 -6.07 5.67
CA LEU A 22 -13.29 -6.11 4.25
C LEU A 22 -12.04 -5.25 3.98
N MET A 23 -11.98 -4.02 4.53
CA MET A 23 -10.83 -3.15 4.37
C MET A 23 -9.57 -3.76 4.97
N ARG A 24 -9.66 -4.36 6.16
CA ARG A 24 -8.52 -5.06 6.79
C ARG A 24 -7.96 -6.17 5.91
N ARG A 25 -8.83 -7.01 5.34
CA ARG A 25 -8.43 -8.06 4.39
C ARG A 25 -7.75 -7.50 3.15
N VAL A 26 -8.30 -6.43 2.59
CA VAL A 26 -7.79 -5.79 1.37
C VAL A 26 -6.43 -5.15 1.60
N TYR A 27 -6.21 -4.49 2.74
CA TYR A 27 -4.94 -3.90 3.13
C TYR A 27 -3.88 -4.98 3.43
N ALA A 28 -4.23 -6.00 4.21
CA ALA A 28 -3.33 -7.12 4.48
C ALA A 28 -2.90 -7.84 3.18
N SER A 29 -3.83 -8.03 2.23
CA SER A 29 -3.53 -8.61 0.91
C SER A 29 -2.59 -7.76 0.04
N ARG A 30 -2.41 -6.47 0.38
CA ARG A 30 -1.48 -5.53 -0.26
C ARG A 30 -0.17 -5.36 0.49
N GLY A 31 0.08 -6.16 1.54
CA GLY A 31 1.29 -6.10 2.34
C GLY A 31 1.32 -4.96 3.37
N VAL A 32 0.16 -4.40 3.70
CA VAL A 32 0.03 -3.46 4.82
C VAL A 32 0.01 -4.26 6.12
N ASN A 33 1.03 -4.07 6.95
CA ASN A 33 1.27 -4.85 8.16
C ASN A 33 1.13 -4.01 9.44
N SER A 34 0.85 -2.71 9.34
CA SER A 34 0.72 -1.84 10.50
C SER A 34 -0.19 -0.64 10.24
N GLU A 35 -0.77 -0.08 11.31
CA GLU A 35 -1.63 1.10 11.23
C GLU A 35 -0.89 2.33 10.68
N SER A 36 0.41 2.48 10.95
CA SER A 36 1.21 3.63 10.47
C SER A 36 1.26 3.74 8.95
N GLN A 37 1.15 2.60 8.25
CA GLN A 37 1.11 2.52 6.78
C GLN A 37 -0.25 2.93 6.20
N LEU A 38 -1.27 3.10 7.03
CA LEU A 38 -2.58 3.64 6.65
C LEU A 38 -2.60 5.18 6.62
N ASN A 39 -1.46 5.82 6.90
CA ASN A 39 -1.35 7.28 6.85
C ASN A 39 -1.58 7.79 5.41
N ARG A 40 -2.62 8.61 5.26
CA ARG A 40 -3.03 9.23 3.98
C ARG A 40 -2.51 10.67 3.82
N GLY A 41 -1.78 11.19 4.81
CA GLY A 41 -1.25 12.54 4.79
C GLY A 41 -0.06 12.67 3.84
N ALA A 42 0.10 13.86 3.27
CA ALA A 42 1.22 14.17 2.37
C ALA A 42 2.59 14.25 3.07
N LYS A 43 2.64 14.16 4.40
CA LYS A 43 3.85 14.34 5.21
C LYS A 43 4.99 13.36 4.84
N GLY A 44 4.64 12.16 4.38
CA GLY A 44 5.62 11.17 3.92
C GLY A 44 5.83 11.14 2.41
N LEU A 45 5.15 12.00 1.65
CA LEU A 45 5.31 12.07 0.20
C LEU A 45 6.56 12.86 -0.14
N LEU A 46 7.26 12.40 -1.18
CA LEU A 46 8.34 13.15 -1.77
C LEU A 46 7.82 14.50 -2.28
N SER A 47 8.57 15.56 -2.03
CA SER A 47 8.31 16.84 -2.71
C SER A 47 8.40 16.62 -4.22
N PRO A 48 7.62 17.35 -5.04
CA PRO A 48 7.63 17.13 -6.49
C PRO A 48 9.04 17.12 -7.10
N GLY A 49 9.95 18.00 -6.69
CA GLY A 49 11.34 18.02 -7.18
C GLY A 49 12.20 16.79 -6.83
N GLN A 50 11.74 15.93 -5.91
CA GLN A 50 12.42 14.71 -5.48
C GLN A 50 11.82 13.44 -6.10
N LEU A 51 10.75 13.58 -6.88
CA LEU A 51 10.17 12.45 -7.60
C LEU A 51 11.11 12.02 -8.72
N TYR A 52 11.38 10.71 -8.76
CA TYR A 52 12.21 10.12 -9.78
C TYR A 52 11.69 10.45 -11.18
N GLY A 53 12.58 10.91 -12.06
CA GLY A 53 12.24 11.28 -13.44
C GLY A 53 11.69 12.71 -13.63
N ILE A 54 11.39 13.46 -12.57
CA ILE A 54 10.94 14.87 -12.74
C ILE A 54 12.05 15.77 -13.29
N SER A 55 13.30 15.56 -12.88
CA SER A 55 14.46 16.27 -13.42
C SER A 55 14.83 15.85 -14.85
N GLN A 56 14.36 14.71 -15.33
CA GLN A 56 14.70 14.18 -16.67
C GLN A 56 13.85 14.81 -17.79
N ARG A 57 12.93 15.71 -17.44
CA ARG A 57 12.09 16.41 -18.41
C ARG A 57 12.87 17.56 -19.05
N GLN A 58 13.81 17.22 -19.94
CA GLN A 58 14.38 18.14 -20.90
C GLN A 58 13.34 18.33 -22.01
N ILE A 59 12.47 19.33 -21.85
CA ILE A 59 11.57 19.78 -22.92
C ILE A 59 12.45 20.56 -23.91
N PHE A 60 12.37 20.18 -25.19
CA PHE A 60 13.01 20.85 -26.32
C PHE A 60 12.50 22.28 -26.52
#